data_AF-A0A6V8PW54-F1
#
_entry.id   AF-A0A6V8PW54-F1
#
_cell.length_a   1.000
_cell.length_b   1.000
_cell.length_c   1.000
_cell.angle_alpha   90.00
_cell.angle_beta   90.00
_cell.angle_gamma   90.00
#
_symmetry.space_group_name_H-M   'P 1'
#
loop_
_entity.id
_entity.type
_entity.pdbx_description
1 polymer ?
#
loop_
_entity_poly.entity_id
_entity_poly.type
_entity_poly.pdbx_seq_one_letter_code
_entity_poly.pdbx_strand_id
1 'polypeptide(L)'
;MNAFRRIKKEIEALRHRYPEVEILFGVEANIVDTDGTVDLPTVILRELDFLLVGYHKLVRPRSLAFLWQVIRNFWSGWTKTTSASLRAANTAAITAAVRRYPITAITHPGLQIDIDTAELGRVCKGYGTFLEINSSYGSEVEQYIREALPTGVSFPLLQTLFFQVNNSL
;
A
#
# COMPACT_ATOMS: atom_id res chain seq x y z
N MET A 1 7.74 -16.50 -7.46
CA MET A 1 7.79 -16.71 -8.93
C MET A 1 6.71 -17.67 -9.41
N ASN A 2 6.68 -18.93 -8.94
CA ASN A 2 5.69 -19.92 -9.43
C ASN A 2 4.23 -19.54 -9.14
N ALA A 3 3.95 -18.97 -7.96
CA ALA A 3 2.61 -18.51 -7.61
C ALA A 3 2.09 -17.40 -8.55
N PHE A 4 2.89 -16.37 -8.84
CA PHE A 4 2.53 -15.30 -9.77
C PHE A 4 2.21 -15.83 -11.16
N ARG A 5 3.05 -16.74 -11.70
CA ARG A 5 2.79 -17.36 -13.00
C ARG A 5 1.50 -18.16 -13.03
N ARG A 6 1.20 -18.90 -11.95
CA ARG A 6 -0.04 -19.67 -11.81
C ARG A 6 -1.26 -18.75 -11.81
N ILE A 7 -1.24 -17.71 -10.96
CA ILE A 7 -2.33 -16.73 -10.85
C ILE A 7 -2.54 -16.00 -12.18
N LYS A 8 -1.45 -15.57 -12.84
CA LYS A 8 -1.54 -14.90 -14.14
C LYS A 8 -2.20 -15.80 -15.21
N LYS A 9 -1.79 -17.07 -15.29
CA LYS A 9 -2.39 -18.04 -16.21
C LYS A 9 -3.89 -18.26 -15.91
N GLU A 10 -4.26 -18.28 -14.64
CA GLU A 10 -5.66 -18.39 -14.22
C GLU A 10 -6.46 -17.14 -14.63
N ILE A 11 -5.91 -15.94 -14.41
CA ILE A 11 -6.52 -14.68 -14.86
C ILE A 11 -6.69 -14.66 -16.38
N GLU A 12 -5.70 -15.10 -17.15
CA GLU A 12 -5.79 -15.20 -18.61
C GLU A 12 -6.93 -16.14 -19.05
N ALA A 13 -7.08 -17.29 -18.39
CA ALA A 13 -8.19 -18.21 -18.65
C ALA A 13 -9.56 -17.62 -18.27
N LEU A 14 -9.63 -16.89 -17.16
CA LEU A 14 -10.85 -16.24 -16.70
C LEU A 14 -11.27 -15.08 -17.60
N ARG A 15 -10.31 -14.28 -18.10
CA ARG A 15 -10.56 -13.22 -19.09
C ARG A 15 -11.22 -13.76 -20.35
N HIS A 16 -10.80 -14.94 -20.82
CA HIS A 16 -11.41 -15.58 -21.98
C HIS A 16 -12.81 -16.11 -21.67
N ARG A 17 -13.02 -16.62 -20.45
CA ARG A 17 -14.30 -17.20 -20.02
C ARG A 17 -15.38 -16.15 -19.73
N TYR A 18 -14.99 -14.98 -19.24
CA TYR A 18 -15.89 -13.90 -18.81
C TYR A 18 -15.51 -12.58 -19.52
N PRO A 19 -15.65 -12.49 -20.86
CA PRO A 19 -15.25 -11.31 -21.62
C PRO A 19 -16.04 -10.03 -21.28
N GLU A 20 -17.19 -10.17 -20.62
CA GLU A 20 -18.03 -9.07 -20.13
C GLU A 20 -17.50 -8.40 -18.86
N VAL A 21 -16.51 -9.02 -18.19
CA VAL A 21 -15.88 -8.48 -16.98
C VAL A 21 -14.41 -8.21 -17.26
N GLU A 22 -13.95 -6.99 -16.98
CA GLU A 22 -12.52 -6.69 -16.97
C GLU A 22 -11.87 -7.30 -15.72
N ILE A 23 -11.05 -8.32 -15.93
CA ILE A 23 -10.30 -8.98 -14.85
C ILE A 23 -8.85 -8.50 -14.92
N LEU A 24 -8.34 -7.89 -13.86
CA LEU A 24 -6.99 -7.31 -13.82
C LEU A 24 -6.05 -8.15 -12.94
N PHE A 25 -4.78 -8.23 -13.31
CA PHE A 25 -3.72 -8.84 -12.51
C PHE A 25 -2.98 -7.78 -11.70
N GLY A 26 -3.20 -7.78 -10.39
CA GLY A 26 -2.52 -6.87 -9.47
C GLY A 26 -2.03 -7.54 -8.22
N VAL A 27 -1.26 -6.77 -7.43
CA VAL A 27 -0.65 -7.20 -6.17
C VAL A 27 -0.73 -6.06 -5.17
N GLU A 28 -0.98 -6.37 -3.91
CA GLU A 28 -0.65 -5.48 -2.79
C GLU A 28 0.74 -5.84 -2.27
N ALA A 29 1.68 -4.91 -2.43
CA ALA A 29 3.03 -5.02 -1.92
C ALA A 29 3.20 -4.21 -0.63
N ASN A 30 4.18 -4.58 0.18
CA ASN A 30 4.49 -3.90 1.41
C ASN A 30 5.74 -3.04 1.26
N ILE A 31 5.75 -1.88 1.92
CA ILE A 31 6.99 -1.13 2.14
C ILE A 31 7.85 -1.89 3.15
N VAL A 32 9.12 -2.15 2.79
CA VAL A 32 10.06 -2.97 3.58
C VAL A 32 11.39 -2.28 3.87
N ASP A 33 11.52 -1.00 3.51
CA ASP A 33 12.68 -0.18 3.86
C ASP A 33 12.33 1.32 3.95
N THR A 34 13.20 2.10 4.58
CA THR A 34 13.00 3.53 4.81
C THR A 34 13.09 4.38 3.54
N ASP A 35 13.71 3.85 2.48
CA ASP A 35 13.83 4.49 1.17
C ASP A 35 12.60 4.25 0.26
N GLY A 36 11.53 3.67 0.82
CA GLY A 36 10.31 3.32 0.09
C GLY A 36 10.40 2.03 -0.72
N THR A 37 11.45 1.22 -0.55
CA THR A 37 11.55 -0.12 -1.19
C THR A 37 10.34 -0.99 -0.84
N VAL A 38 9.75 -1.64 -1.85
CA VAL A 38 8.66 -2.61 -1.66
C VAL A 38 9.13 -4.07 -1.80
N ASP A 39 8.37 -5.01 -1.26
CA ASP A 39 8.64 -6.46 -1.33
C ASP A 39 8.23 -7.13 -2.65
N LEU A 40 8.24 -6.37 -3.76
CA LEU A 40 7.89 -6.86 -5.09
C LEU A 40 9.11 -6.91 -6.03
N PRO A 41 9.44 -8.08 -6.62
CA PRO A 41 10.49 -8.18 -7.64
C PRO A 41 10.14 -7.36 -8.90
N THR A 42 11.11 -6.63 -9.46
CA THR A 42 10.93 -5.78 -10.66
C THR A 42 10.41 -6.56 -11.87
N VAL A 43 10.77 -7.84 -12.00
CA VAL A 43 10.25 -8.70 -13.07
C VAL A 43 8.72 -8.87 -12.98
N ILE A 44 8.16 -9.02 -11.77
CA ILE A 44 6.70 -9.12 -11.59
C ILE A 44 6.05 -7.75 -11.80
N LEU A 45 6.68 -6.68 -11.32
CA LEU A 45 6.17 -5.32 -11.46
C LEU A 45 5.82 -4.96 -12.91
N ARG A 46 6.61 -5.43 -13.88
CA ARG A 46 6.37 -5.20 -15.32
C ARG A 46 5.22 -6.00 -15.91
N GLU A 47 4.70 -6.98 -15.18
CA GLU A 47 3.61 -7.84 -15.63
C GLU A 47 2.25 -7.46 -15.00
N LEU A 48 2.23 -6.55 -14.03
CA LEU A 48 1.00 -6.14 -13.32
C LEU A 48 0.22 -5.10 -14.12
N ASP A 49 -1.10 -5.22 -14.08
CA ASP A 49 -2.03 -4.20 -14.55
C ASP A 49 -2.20 -3.09 -13.49
N PHE A 50 -2.15 -3.45 -12.20
CA PHE A 50 -2.18 -2.48 -11.09
C PHE A 50 -1.30 -2.90 -9.91
N LEU A 51 -0.76 -1.91 -9.20
CA LEU A 51 0.05 -2.09 -8.00
C LEU A 51 -0.61 -1.35 -6.83
N LEU A 52 -0.99 -2.09 -5.80
CA LEU A 52 -1.37 -1.55 -4.51
C LEU A 52 -0.16 -1.58 -3.57
N VAL A 53 -0.04 -0.59 -2.69
CA VAL A 53 1.02 -0.57 -1.68
C VAL A 53 0.46 -0.24 -0.31
N GLY A 54 0.70 -1.13 0.65
CA GLY A 54 0.37 -0.95 2.06
C GLY A 54 1.61 -0.65 2.89
N TYR A 55 1.43 0.12 3.97
CA TYR A 55 2.44 0.29 5.01
C TYR A 55 2.00 -0.40 6.29
N HIS A 56 2.47 -1.64 6.50
CA HIS A 56 2.05 -2.47 7.63
C HIS A 56 3.10 -2.55 8.75
N LYS A 57 2.63 -2.84 9.97
CA LYS A 57 3.50 -3.00 11.16
C LYS A 57 4.37 -4.26 11.12
N LEU A 58 3.90 -5.33 10.49
CA LEU A 58 4.53 -6.66 10.53
C LEU A 58 5.04 -7.05 9.14
N VAL A 59 6.17 -6.45 8.78
CA VAL A 59 6.88 -6.72 7.53
C VAL A 59 8.28 -7.22 7.82
N ARG A 60 8.83 -8.05 6.93
CA ARG A 60 10.22 -8.51 7.07
C ARG A 60 11.18 -7.37 6.65
N PRO A 61 11.93 -6.77 7.58
CA PRO A 61 12.73 -5.60 7.26
C PRO A 61 13.93 -5.96 6.39
N ARG A 62 14.33 -5.04 5.49
CA ARG A 62 15.56 -5.18 4.66
C ARG A 62 16.79 -4.46 5.22
N SER A 63 16.60 -3.55 6.17
CA SER A 63 17.69 -2.81 6.82
C SER A 63 17.52 -2.73 8.33
N LEU A 64 18.61 -2.50 9.06
CA LEU A 64 18.58 -2.26 10.52
C LEU A 64 17.82 -0.96 10.86
N ALA A 65 17.92 0.06 10.00
CA ALA A 65 17.20 1.31 10.17
C ALA A 65 15.68 1.08 10.11
N PHE A 66 15.24 0.29 9.14
CA PHE A 66 13.83 -0.05 8.99
C PHE A 66 13.35 -1.00 10.10
N LEU A 67 14.17 -1.96 10.55
CA LEU A 67 13.86 -2.74 11.75
C LEU A 67 13.62 -1.83 12.96
N TRP A 68 14.45 -0.79 13.13
CA TRP A 68 14.26 0.16 14.22
C TRP A 68 12.95 0.95 14.08
N GLN A 69 12.61 1.37 12.86
CA GLN A 69 11.35 2.05 12.56
C GLN A 69 10.14 1.15 12.84
N VAL A 70 10.19 -0.13 12.45
CA VAL A 70 9.14 -1.13 12.74
C VAL A 70 8.92 -1.28 14.25
N ILE A 71 9.99 -1.42 15.05
CA ILE A 71 9.85 -1.52 16.50
C ILE A 71 9.24 -0.24 17.09
N ARG A 72 9.69 0.94 16.64
CA ARG A 72 9.11 2.21 17.08
C ARG A 72 7.62 2.33 16.73
N ASN A 73 7.21 1.89 15.54
CA ASN A 73 5.80 1.87 15.12
C ASN A 73 4.96 0.89 15.95
N PHE A 74 5.53 -0.26 16.30
CA PHE A 74 4.87 -1.22 17.17
C PHE A 74 4.67 -0.64 18.59
N TRP A 75 5.71 -0.05 19.16
CA TRP A 75 5.65 0.61 20.46
C TRP A 75 4.68 1.80 20.49
N SER A 76 4.74 2.68 19.50
CA SER A 76 3.84 3.83 19.37
C SER A 76 2.37 3.39 19.28
N GLY A 77 2.07 2.32 18.53
CA GLY A 77 0.73 1.75 18.47
C GLY A 77 0.25 1.17 19.80
N TRP A 78 1.16 0.59 20.60
CA TRP A 78 0.84 0.06 21.94
C TRP A 78 0.61 1.17 22.96
N THR A 79 1.48 2.18 22.99
CA THR A 79 1.40 3.28 23.96
C THR A 79 0.49 4.42 23.52
N LYS A 80 -0.08 4.34 22.30
CA LYS A 80 -0.84 5.40 21.62
C LYS A 80 -0.11 6.75 21.60
N THR A 81 1.23 6.73 21.65
CA THR A 81 2.04 7.95 21.69
C THR A 81 2.42 8.35 20.27
N THR A 82 2.03 9.55 19.85
CA THR A 82 2.41 10.11 18.55
C THR A 82 3.77 10.79 18.65
N SER A 83 4.71 10.36 17.80
CA SER A 83 6.05 10.94 17.73
C SER A 83 6.19 11.66 16.40
N ALA A 84 6.35 12.99 16.44
CA ALA A 84 6.49 13.80 15.22
C ALA A 84 7.65 13.31 14.33
N SER A 85 8.78 12.89 14.93
CA SER A 85 9.92 12.35 14.18
C SER A 85 9.63 10.99 13.56
N LEU A 86 8.83 10.14 14.22
CA LEU A 86 8.41 8.86 13.65
C LEU A 86 7.42 9.06 12.51
N ARG A 87 6.41 9.93 12.69
CA ARG A 87 5.45 10.29 11.65
C ARG A 87 6.15 10.85 10.42
N ALA A 88 7.11 11.75 10.60
CA ALA A 88 7.91 12.29 9.49
C ALA A 88 8.70 11.17 8.77
N ALA A 89 9.35 10.27 9.52
CA ALA A 89 10.09 9.16 8.93
C ALA A 89 9.19 8.17 8.19
N ASN A 90 7.98 7.89 8.70
CA ASN A 90 7.00 7.04 8.04
C ASN A 90 6.48 7.70 6.75
N THR A 91 6.15 8.99 6.83
CA THR A 91 5.69 9.80 5.69
C THR A 91 6.75 9.85 4.59
N ALA A 92 8.02 10.00 4.96
CA ALA A 92 9.13 9.96 4.02
C ALA A 92 9.24 8.62 3.29
N ALA A 93 9.10 7.49 4.01
CA ALA A 93 9.17 6.16 3.41
C ALA A 93 8.03 5.92 2.41
N ILE A 94 6.79 6.23 2.80
CA ILE A 94 5.63 6.01 1.92
C ILE A 94 5.62 6.95 0.71
N THR A 95 6.01 8.21 0.88
CA THR A 95 6.13 9.14 -0.26
C THR A 95 7.31 8.76 -1.17
N ALA A 96 8.41 8.21 -0.63
CA ALA A 96 9.49 7.66 -1.44
C ALA A 96 9.02 6.46 -2.29
N ALA A 97 8.15 5.60 -1.77
CA ALA A 97 7.55 4.52 -2.53
C ALA A 97 6.72 5.04 -3.71
N VAL A 98 5.85 6.04 -3.47
CA VAL A 98 5.03 6.70 -4.51
C VAL A 98 5.91 7.30 -5.61
N ARG A 99 7.04 7.92 -5.26
CA ARG A 99 7.97 8.50 -6.23
C ARG A 99 8.73 7.45 -7.05
N ARG A 100 8.89 6.24 -6.52
CA ARG A 100 9.79 5.20 -7.06
C ARG A 100 9.08 4.15 -7.91
N TYR A 101 7.82 3.87 -7.63
CA TYR A 101 7.07 2.79 -8.27
C TYR A 101 5.79 3.32 -8.93
N PRO A 102 5.28 2.67 -9.99
CA PRO A 102 4.00 3.00 -10.61
C PRO A 102 2.85 2.50 -9.72
N ILE A 103 2.72 3.09 -8.53
CA ILE A 103 1.70 2.70 -7.55
C ILE A 103 0.35 3.22 -8.04
N THR A 104 -0.58 2.29 -8.25
CA THR A 104 -1.97 2.60 -8.58
C THR A 104 -2.66 3.24 -7.38
N ALA A 105 -2.61 2.60 -6.20
CA ALA A 105 -3.17 3.16 -4.99
C ALA A 105 -2.39 2.79 -3.73
N ILE A 106 -2.41 3.67 -2.73
CA ILE A 106 -2.00 3.35 -1.37
C ILE A 106 -3.19 2.76 -0.61
N THR A 107 -3.02 1.58 -0.03
CA THR A 107 -4.05 0.88 0.76
C THR A 107 -3.99 1.30 2.22
N HIS A 108 -5.19 1.49 2.81
CA HIS A 108 -5.44 1.86 4.22
C HIS A 108 -4.38 2.80 4.84
N PRO A 109 -4.02 3.92 4.17
CA PRO A 109 -2.99 4.84 4.65
C PRO A 109 -3.36 5.44 6.01
N GLY A 110 -2.38 5.58 6.91
CA GLY A 110 -2.58 6.18 8.23
C GLY A 110 -3.23 5.27 9.26
N LEU A 111 -3.84 4.14 8.86
CA LEU A 111 -4.52 3.24 9.78
C LEU A 111 -3.54 2.43 10.65
N GLN A 112 -2.59 1.75 10.01
CA GLN A 112 -1.62 0.92 10.73
C GLN A 112 -0.39 1.72 11.16
N ILE A 113 0.03 2.68 10.36
CA ILE A 113 1.26 3.43 10.55
C ILE A 113 0.91 4.91 10.50
N ASP A 114 1.24 5.64 11.57
CA ASP A 114 1.04 7.09 11.67
C ASP A 114 1.87 7.81 10.60
N ILE A 115 1.20 8.61 9.77
CA ILE A 115 1.77 9.39 8.65
C ILE A 115 1.10 10.76 8.58
N ASP A 116 1.69 11.69 7.84
CA ASP A 116 1.04 12.93 7.44
C ASP A 116 0.19 12.67 6.18
N THR A 117 -1.12 12.55 6.37
CA THR A 117 -2.10 12.32 5.31
C THR A 117 -2.06 13.42 4.24
N ALA A 118 -1.93 14.68 4.66
CA ALA A 118 -1.97 15.80 3.74
C ALA A 118 -0.69 15.87 2.88
N GLU A 119 0.47 15.55 3.46
CA GLU A 119 1.72 15.40 2.70
C GLU A 119 1.60 14.25 1.69
N LEU A 120 1.16 13.07 2.14
CA LEU A 120 0.96 11.92 1.25
C LEU A 120 0.00 12.25 0.10
N GLY A 121 -1.15 12.87 0.39
CA GLY A 121 -2.14 13.26 -0.61
C GLY A 121 -1.57 14.17 -1.70
N ARG A 122 -0.76 15.17 -1.33
CA ARG A 122 -0.09 16.05 -2.32
C ARG A 122 0.89 15.28 -3.20
N VAL A 123 1.67 14.36 -2.63
CA VAL A 123 2.59 13.53 -3.41
C VAL A 123 1.83 12.60 -4.34
N CYS A 124 0.81 11.89 -3.83
CA CYS A 124 -0.03 11.01 -4.63
C CYS A 124 -0.69 11.76 -5.81
N LYS A 125 -1.21 12.97 -5.58
CA LYS A 125 -1.73 13.82 -6.65
C LYS A 125 -0.70 14.09 -7.75
N GLY A 126 0.54 14.40 -7.38
CA GLY A 126 1.62 14.68 -8.34
C GLY A 126 2.03 13.49 -9.20
N TYR A 127 1.81 12.26 -8.71
CA TYR A 127 2.21 11.02 -9.37
C TYR A 127 1.03 10.23 -9.97
N GLY A 128 -0.19 10.74 -9.87
CA GLY A 128 -1.40 10.04 -10.32
C GLY A 128 -1.72 8.80 -9.49
N THR A 129 -1.16 8.70 -8.29
CA THR A 129 -1.45 7.61 -7.34
C THR A 129 -2.72 7.94 -6.57
N PHE A 130 -3.55 6.92 -6.40
CA PHE A 130 -4.79 7.00 -5.66
C PHE A 130 -4.61 6.74 -4.17
N LEU A 131 -5.59 7.19 -3.40
CA LEU A 131 -5.71 6.94 -1.97
C LEU A 131 -6.95 6.09 -1.69
N GLU A 132 -6.78 4.87 -1.17
CA GLU A 132 -7.90 3.99 -0.84
C GLU A 132 -8.82 4.64 0.21
N ILE A 133 -10.13 4.56 -0.01
CA ILE A 133 -11.13 4.72 1.04
C ILE A 133 -11.66 3.33 1.36
N ASN A 134 -11.33 2.82 2.54
CA ASN A 134 -11.86 1.54 2.98
C ASN A 134 -13.10 1.77 3.84
N SER A 135 -14.24 1.25 3.35
CA SER A 135 -15.58 1.45 3.92
C SER A 135 -15.79 0.79 5.29
N SER A 136 -14.84 -0.03 5.76
CA SER A 136 -14.93 -0.73 7.04
C SER A 136 -14.48 0.12 8.24
N TYR A 137 -13.91 1.32 8.03
CA TYR A 137 -13.27 2.12 9.09
C TYR A 137 -14.10 3.31 9.65
N GLY A 138 -15.43 3.31 9.46
CA GLY A 138 -16.35 4.18 10.20
C GLY A 138 -15.92 5.66 10.33
N SER A 139 -15.78 6.15 11.57
CA SER A 139 -15.44 7.56 11.89
C SER A 139 -14.01 7.98 11.56
N GLU A 140 -13.06 7.03 11.45
CA GLU A 140 -11.64 7.33 11.18
C GLU A 140 -11.44 7.76 9.70
N VAL A 141 -12.34 7.31 8.82
CA VAL A 141 -12.41 7.73 7.42
C VAL A 141 -12.70 9.22 7.29
N GLU A 142 -13.47 9.82 8.19
CA GLU A 142 -13.87 11.22 8.08
C GLU A 142 -12.68 12.17 8.25
N GLN A 143 -11.86 11.97 9.29
CA GLN A 143 -10.66 12.79 9.50
C GLN A 143 -9.68 12.63 8.33
N TYR A 144 -9.43 11.39 7.92
CA TYR A 144 -8.58 11.08 6.78
C TYR A 144 -9.04 11.80 5.50
N ILE A 145 -10.35 11.73 5.17
CA ILE A 145 -10.91 12.44 4.01
C ILE A 145 -10.77 13.96 4.18
N ARG A 146 -11.04 14.51 5.36
CA ARG A 146 -10.89 15.96 5.62
C ARG A 146 -9.47 16.45 5.41
N GLU A 147 -8.46 15.63 5.74
CA GLU A 147 -7.05 15.95 5.53
C GLU A 147 -6.60 15.75 4.08
N ALA A 148 -7.05 14.67 3.43
CA ALA A 148 -6.62 14.30 2.08
C ALA A 148 -7.35 15.07 0.98
N LEU A 149 -8.65 15.35 1.13
CA LEU A 149 -9.49 15.96 0.08
C LEU A 149 -8.96 17.33 -0.40
N PRO A 150 -8.50 18.26 0.47
CA PRO A 150 -7.95 19.54 0.04
C PRO A 150 -6.67 19.43 -0.81
N THR A 151 -5.99 18.27 -0.79
CA THR A 151 -4.79 18.04 -1.61
C THR A 151 -5.10 17.82 -3.09
N GLY A 152 -6.37 17.57 -3.43
CA GLY A 152 -6.82 17.29 -4.80
C GLY A 152 -6.51 15.87 -5.28
N VAL A 153 -6.08 14.98 -4.39
CA VAL A 153 -5.89 13.55 -4.64
C VAL A 153 -7.21 12.84 -4.96
N SER A 154 -7.13 11.75 -5.69
CA SER A 154 -8.30 10.98 -6.13
C SER A 154 -8.47 9.71 -5.27
N PHE A 155 -9.73 9.36 -5.01
CA PHE A 155 -10.10 8.25 -4.13
C PHE A 155 -10.94 7.21 -4.88
N PRO A 156 -10.35 6.11 -5.35
CA PRO A 156 -11.10 4.97 -5.86
C PRO A 156 -11.72 4.21 -4.69
N LEU A 157 -12.92 3.68 -4.93
CA LEU A 157 -13.50 2.66 -4.08
C LEU A 157 -12.81 1.34 -4.43
N LEU A 158 -11.87 0.91 -3.58
CA LEU A 158 -11.22 -0.38 -3.68
C LEU A 158 -11.75 -1.27 -2.54
N GLN A 159 -12.21 -2.46 -2.89
CA GLN A 159 -12.43 -3.52 -1.90
C GLN A 159 -11.30 -4.53 -2.05
N THR A 160 -10.31 -4.41 -1.17
CA THR A 160 -9.18 -5.35 -1.14
C THR A 160 -9.66 -6.69 -0.57
N LEU A 161 -9.90 -7.68 -1.45
CA LEU A 161 -10.18 -9.08 -1.08
C LEU A 161 -8.85 -9.85 -1.07
N PHE A 162 -8.36 -10.20 0.11
CA PHE A 162 -7.17 -11.05 0.24
C PHE A 162 -7.52 -12.52 -0.02
N PHE A 163 -7.02 -13.08 -1.12
CA PHE A 163 -6.96 -14.53 -1.30
C PHE A 163 -5.54 -14.99 -0.93
N GLN A 164 -5.37 -15.43 0.31
CA GLN A 164 -4.14 -16.08 0.73
C GLN A 164 -4.09 -17.48 0.11
N VAL A 165 -3.26 -17.66 -0.92
CA VAL A 165 -3.00 -19.00 -1.45
C VAL A 165 -2.07 -19.72 -0.46
N ASN A 166 -2.65 -20.51 0.42
CA ASN A 166 -1.89 -21.41 1.30
C ASN A 166 -1.08 -22.38 0.44
N ASN A 167 0.23 -22.13 0.34
CA ASN A 167 1.17 -23.15 -0.05
C ASN A 167 1.52 -23.93 1.22
N SER A 168 0.88 -25.08 1.40
CA SER A 168 1.41 -26.15 2.23
C SER A 168 2.74 -26.60 1.59
N LEU A 169 3.85 -26.43 2.30
CA LEU A 169 5.00 -27.31 2.17
C LEU A 169 4.91 -28.36 3.26
#